data_AF-A0AA88DTP6-F1
#
_entry.id   AF-A0AA88DTP6-F1
#
_cell.length_a   1.000
_cell.length_b   1.000
_cell.length_c   1.000
_cell.angle_alpha   90.00
_cell.angle_beta   90.00
_cell.angle_gamma   90.00
#
_symmetry.space_group_name_H-M   'P 1'
#
loop_
_entity.id
_entity.type
_entity.pdbx_description
1 polymer ?
#
loop_
_entity_poly.entity_id
_entity_poly.type
_entity_poly.pdbx_seq_one_letter_code
_entity_poly.pdbx_strand_id
1 'polypeptide(L)'
;MFCQIKSLLCLVCNDCSIIPRDTGVGGEILCAWKILDIHFSVCSSKYVLRFHAENGLLRNQVSVGTLGFLWNVWKEKVTKIFDYLGHLESDEVYGQFCLNYLGVSVINHCENNKTVYLLLNADAYWVKHISDHNLQRKGRLVSCKPKQFAHAAQCYWSSTMLSVGRLVLEKLKAVHEFSQENSLHLECQALSLVHIYGVAKSFIESKDFLHKNHDKVLHGYLDLMVDDFSGNIVSLK
;
A
#
# COMPACT_ATOMS: atom_id res chain seq x y z
N MET A 1 -12.14 -11.48 -15.16
CA MET A 1 -11.41 -10.86 -14.04
C MET A 1 -11.08 -9.37 -14.29
N PHE A 2 -10.30 -9.01 -15.33
CA PHE A 2 -9.94 -7.60 -15.61
C PHE A 2 -11.15 -6.63 -15.81
N CYS A 3 -12.22 -7.04 -16.51
CA CYS A 3 -13.42 -6.19 -16.68
C CYS A 3 -14.22 -5.97 -15.38
N GLN A 4 -14.15 -6.90 -14.42
CA GLN A 4 -14.90 -6.79 -13.15
C GLN A 4 -14.18 -5.90 -12.14
N ILE A 5 -12.85 -5.85 -12.20
CA ILE A 5 -12.03 -4.97 -11.34
C ILE A 5 -12.16 -3.51 -11.79
N LYS A 6 -12.18 -3.24 -13.10
CA LYS A 6 -12.54 -1.92 -13.63
C LYS A 6 -13.92 -1.48 -13.14
N SER A 7 -14.88 -2.40 -13.04
CA SER A 7 -16.21 -2.13 -12.49
C SER A 7 -16.20 -1.83 -10.99
N LEU A 8 -15.32 -2.46 -10.20
CA LEU A 8 -15.18 -2.22 -8.75
C LEU A 8 -14.46 -0.90 -8.47
N LEU A 9 -13.42 -0.58 -9.25
CA LEU A 9 -12.79 0.74 -9.26
C LEU A 9 -13.80 1.82 -9.67
N CYS A 10 -14.58 1.61 -10.73
CA CYS A 10 -15.64 2.54 -11.12
C CYS A 10 -16.75 2.66 -10.06
N LEU A 11 -17.19 1.58 -9.41
CA LEU A 11 -18.22 1.62 -8.37
C LEU A 11 -17.75 2.38 -7.13
N VAL A 12 -16.54 2.08 -6.64
CA VAL A 12 -15.99 2.74 -5.44
C VAL A 12 -15.61 4.20 -5.72
N CYS A 13 -15.08 4.50 -6.90
CA CYS A 13 -14.81 5.88 -7.28
C CYS A 13 -16.11 6.66 -7.64
N ASN A 14 -17.23 5.99 -8.00
CA ASN A 14 -18.55 6.62 -8.17
C ASN A 14 -19.27 6.91 -6.84
N ASP A 15 -19.13 6.05 -5.82
CA ASP A 15 -19.73 6.24 -4.48
C ASP A 15 -18.91 7.21 -3.60
N CYS A 16 -17.62 7.41 -3.92
CA CYS A 16 -16.81 8.47 -3.31
C CYS A 16 -17.09 9.82 -4.01
N SER A 17 -18.02 10.61 -3.48
CA SER A 17 -18.30 12.01 -3.85
C SER A 17 -17.11 12.99 -3.70
N ILE A 18 -15.89 12.48 -3.50
CA ILE A 18 -14.64 13.23 -3.31
C ILE A 18 -13.67 13.04 -4.50
N ILE A 19 -13.90 12.09 -5.41
CA ILE A 19 -12.92 11.76 -6.47
C ILE A 19 -13.51 12.15 -7.84
N PRO A 20 -12.94 13.13 -8.56
CA PRO A 20 -13.40 13.54 -9.89
C PRO A 20 -13.35 12.40 -10.92
N ARG A 21 -14.24 12.48 -11.93
CA ARG A 21 -14.47 11.46 -12.97
C ARG A 21 -13.29 11.20 -13.92
N ASP A 22 -12.27 12.05 -13.93
CA ASP A 22 -10.95 11.72 -14.46
C ASP A 22 -10.10 11.17 -13.30
N THR A 23 -10.13 9.85 -13.10
CA THR A 23 -9.30 9.21 -12.07
C THR A 23 -7.85 9.22 -12.52
N GLY A 24 -7.18 10.37 -12.36
CA GLY A 24 -5.73 10.44 -12.48
C GLY A 24 -5.05 9.50 -11.47
N VAL A 25 -3.73 9.36 -11.57
CA VAL A 25 -2.93 8.46 -10.71
C VAL A 25 -3.28 8.54 -9.22
N GLY A 26 -3.56 9.75 -8.70
CA GLY A 26 -3.98 9.91 -7.31
C GLY A 26 -5.32 9.25 -6.98
N GLY A 27 -6.29 9.30 -7.88
CA GLY A 27 -7.57 8.60 -7.73
C GLY A 27 -7.37 7.08 -7.70
N GLU A 28 -6.51 6.54 -8.56
CA GLU A 28 -6.20 5.10 -8.57
C GLU A 28 -5.53 4.65 -7.26
N ILE A 29 -4.53 5.40 -6.77
CA ILE A 29 -3.83 5.10 -5.52
C ILE A 29 -4.80 5.11 -4.34
N LEU A 30 -5.61 6.17 -4.22
CA LEU A 30 -6.54 6.33 -3.12
C LEU A 30 -7.72 5.34 -3.20
N CYS A 31 -8.25 5.06 -4.39
CA CYS A 31 -9.29 4.05 -4.56
C CYS A 31 -8.74 2.66 -4.22
N ALA A 32 -7.54 2.29 -4.67
CA ALA A 32 -6.93 0.99 -4.32
C ALA A 32 -6.72 0.86 -2.80
N TRP A 33 -6.20 1.91 -2.14
CA TRP A 33 -6.07 1.93 -0.68
C TRP A 33 -7.42 1.77 0.02
N LYS A 34 -8.43 2.56 -0.35
CA LYS A 34 -9.77 2.45 0.26
C LYS A 34 -10.37 1.06 0.13
N ILE A 35 -10.16 0.39 -1.01
CA ILE A 35 -10.66 -0.97 -1.18
C ILE A 35 -9.87 -1.94 -0.27
N LEU A 36 -8.55 -1.78 -0.13
CA LEU A 36 -7.77 -2.52 0.87
C LEU A 36 -8.31 -2.34 2.29
N ASP A 37 -8.68 -1.11 2.68
CA ASP A 37 -9.29 -0.85 4.00
C ASP A 37 -10.62 -1.61 4.18
N ILE A 38 -11.44 -1.70 3.12
CA ILE A 38 -12.65 -2.54 3.13
C ILE A 38 -12.27 -4.01 3.36
N HIS A 39 -11.25 -4.52 2.69
CA HIS A 39 -10.77 -5.89 2.91
C HIS A 39 -10.36 -6.15 4.36
N PHE A 40 -9.70 -5.18 5.01
CA PHE A 40 -9.29 -5.29 6.41
C PHE A 40 -10.48 -5.30 7.37
N SER A 41 -11.56 -4.58 7.04
CA SER A 41 -12.77 -4.51 7.87
C SER A 41 -13.66 -5.77 7.83
N VAL A 42 -13.56 -6.59 6.77
CA VAL A 42 -14.42 -7.76 6.59
C VAL A 42 -13.93 -8.93 7.42
N CYS A 43 -14.78 -9.60 8.20
CA CYS A 43 -14.41 -10.80 8.97
C CYS A 43 -13.87 -11.94 8.06
N SER A 44 -12.85 -12.67 8.53
CA SER A 44 -12.21 -13.75 7.75
C SER A 44 -13.17 -14.89 7.38
N SER A 45 -14.16 -15.19 8.21
CA SER A 45 -15.22 -16.16 7.89
C SER A 45 -16.04 -15.79 6.64
N LYS A 46 -16.33 -14.49 6.45
CA LYS A 46 -17.06 -13.98 5.26
C LYS A 46 -16.21 -14.03 3.99
N TYR A 47 -14.89 -13.98 4.13
CA TYR A 47 -13.92 -14.09 3.04
C TYR A 47 -13.94 -15.47 2.39
N VAL A 48 -14.17 -16.48 3.23
CA VAL A 48 -13.96 -17.88 2.91
C VAL A 48 -15.26 -18.59 2.53
N LEU A 49 -16.37 -18.28 3.21
CA LEU A 49 -17.72 -18.74 2.82
C LEU A 49 -18.10 -18.30 1.40
N ARG A 50 -17.50 -17.22 0.92
CA ARG A 50 -17.67 -16.66 -0.43
C ARG A 50 -17.00 -17.47 -1.52
N PHE A 51 -15.91 -18.18 -1.22
CA PHE A 51 -15.25 -19.10 -2.16
C PHE A 51 -16.16 -20.29 -2.52
N HIS A 52 -16.96 -20.77 -1.55
CA HIS A 52 -17.82 -21.94 -1.75
C HIS A 52 -19.16 -21.64 -2.45
N ALA A 53 -19.58 -20.37 -2.52
CA ALA A 53 -20.84 -19.99 -3.16
C ALA A 53 -20.77 -19.91 -4.71
N GLU A 54 -19.58 -20.06 -5.30
CA GLU A 54 -19.35 -19.76 -6.72
C GLU A 54 -19.51 -20.98 -7.64
N ASN A 55 -20.77 -21.41 -7.81
CA ASN A 55 -21.32 -21.60 -9.17
C ASN A 55 -22.19 -20.39 -9.60
N GLY A 56 -22.35 -19.37 -8.75
CA GLY A 56 -23.18 -18.20 -9.01
C GLY A 56 -22.39 -16.90 -9.04
N LEU A 57 -22.32 -16.30 -10.24
CA LEU A 57 -21.94 -14.91 -10.59
C LEU A 57 -22.34 -13.82 -9.56
N LEU A 58 -21.67 -13.72 -8.41
CA LEU A 58 -21.86 -12.60 -7.50
C LEU A 58 -20.74 -11.57 -7.64
N ARG A 59 -20.99 -10.63 -8.56
CA ARG A 59 -20.43 -9.27 -8.60
C ARG A 59 -20.20 -8.72 -7.18
N ASN A 60 -19.00 -8.20 -6.91
CA ASN A 60 -18.62 -7.41 -5.70
C ASN A 60 -18.08 -8.18 -4.48
N GLN A 61 -17.27 -9.22 -4.66
CA GLN A 61 -16.75 -9.99 -3.54
C GLN A 61 -15.27 -9.71 -3.20
N VAL A 62 -15.10 -9.21 -1.98
CA VAL A 62 -13.87 -9.27 -1.18
C VAL A 62 -13.40 -10.73 -1.11
N SER A 63 -12.25 -11.05 -1.70
CA SER A 63 -11.65 -12.39 -1.80
C SER A 63 -10.12 -12.35 -1.62
N VAL A 64 -9.48 -13.51 -1.46
CA VAL A 64 -8.02 -13.61 -1.33
C VAL A 64 -7.32 -13.08 -2.58
N GLY A 65 -7.78 -13.49 -3.77
CA GLY A 65 -7.21 -13.03 -5.04
C GLY A 65 -7.37 -11.53 -5.27
N THR A 66 -8.53 -10.95 -4.90
CA THR A 66 -8.75 -9.49 -5.04
C THR A 66 -7.89 -8.70 -4.06
N LEU A 67 -7.68 -9.19 -2.82
CA LEU A 67 -6.75 -8.58 -1.87
C LEU A 67 -5.31 -8.57 -2.39
N GLY A 68 -4.83 -9.72 -2.86
CA GLY A 68 -3.48 -9.84 -3.41
C GLY A 68 -3.25 -8.98 -4.67
N PHE A 69 -4.26 -8.91 -5.55
CA PHE A 69 -4.23 -8.04 -6.72
C PHE A 69 -4.17 -6.55 -6.32
N LEU A 70 -5.06 -6.10 -5.44
CA LEU A 70 -5.12 -4.69 -5.02
C LEU A 70 -3.86 -4.27 -4.27
N TRP A 71 -3.30 -5.16 -3.45
CA TRP A 71 -2.00 -4.94 -2.83
C TRP A 71 -0.93 -4.64 -3.88
N ASN A 72 -0.82 -5.47 -4.92
CA ASN A 72 0.18 -5.28 -5.97
C ASN A 72 -0.04 -3.98 -6.74
N VAL A 73 -1.27 -3.65 -7.12
CA VAL A 73 -1.60 -2.39 -7.80
C VAL A 73 -1.20 -1.21 -6.92
N TRP A 74 -1.62 -1.19 -5.66
CA TRP A 74 -1.31 -0.08 -4.76
C TRP A 74 0.20 0.05 -4.53
N LYS A 75 0.89 -1.07 -4.25
CA LYS A 75 2.34 -1.14 -4.08
C LYS A 75 3.09 -0.57 -5.28
N GLU A 76 2.78 -1.03 -6.50
CA GLU A 76 3.47 -0.56 -7.72
C GLU A 76 3.35 0.94 -7.90
N LYS A 77 2.17 1.51 -7.58
CA LYS A 77 1.94 2.95 -7.67
C LYS A 77 2.68 3.72 -6.58
N VAL A 78 2.79 3.19 -5.37
CA VAL A 78 3.61 3.78 -4.30
C VAL A 78 5.11 3.69 -4.66
N THR A 79 5.58 2.60 -5.29
CA THR A 79 6.95 2.49 -5.81
C THR A 79 7.27 3.62 -6.81
N LYS A 80 6.32 4.00 -7.66
CA LYS A 80 6.49 5.17 -8.56
C LYS A 80 6.66 6.50 -7.82
N ILE A 81 6.08 6.63 -6.62
CA ILE A 81 6.34 7.78 -5.74
C ILE A 81 7.79 7.72 -5.23
N PHE A 82 8.30 6.55 -4.86
CA PHE A 82 9.71 6.40 -4.47
C PHE A 82 10.67 6.75 -5.60
N ASP A 83 10.38 6.34 -6.83
CA ASP A 83 11.16 6.70 -8.03
C ASP A 83 11.29 8.24 -8.13
N TYR A 84 10.16 8.96 -8.04
CA TYR A 84 10.13 10.42 -8.00
C TYR A 84 10.91 11.01 -6.82
N LEU A 85 10.77 10.46 -5.61
CA LEU A 85 11.47 10.99 -4.44
C LEU A 85 12.98 10.75 -4.50
N GLY A 86 13.42 9.69 -5.21
CA GLY A 86 14.83 9.44 -5.50
C GLY A 86 15.41 10.45 -6.50
N HIS A 87 14.59 10.89 -7.46
CA HIS A 87 14.95 11.86 -8.49
C HIS A 87 13.77 12.81 -8.73
N LEU A 88 13.74 13.97 -8.06
CA LEU A 88 12.60 14.91 -8.05
C LEU A 88 12.19 15.51 -9.42
N GLU A 89 12.82 15.03 -10.51
CA GLU A 89 12.60 15.42 -11.91
C GLU A 89 12.09 14.24 -12.77
N SER A 90 11.93 13.02 -12.23
CA SER A 90 11.75 11.80 -13.04
C SER A 90 10.32 11.46 -13.43
N ASP A 91 9.31 11.93 -12.67
CA ASP A 91 7.90 11.62 -12.94
C ASP A 91 6.97 12.71 -12.37
N GLU A 92 6.52 13.62 -13.24
CA GLU A 92 5.67 14.75 -12.87
C GLU A 92 4.32 14.31 -12.28
N VAL A 93 3.76 13.17 -12.72
CA VAL A 93 2.41 12.77 -12.32
C VAL A 93 2.40 12.23 -10.89
N TYR A 94 3.31 11.30 -10.57
CA TYR A 94 3.42 10.78 -9.20
C TYR A 94 4.04 11.81 -8.25
N GLY A 95 4.92 12.67 -8.75
CA GLY A 95 5.46 13.79 -8.00
C GLY A 95 4.39 14.79 -7.59
N GLN A 96 3.55 15.22 -8.53
CA GLN A 96 2.44 16.12 -8.24
C GLN A 96 1.45 15.50 -7.26
N PHE A 97 1.14 14.21 -7.40
CA PHE A 97 0.32 13.50 -6.42
C PHE A 97 0.96 13.52 -5.03
N CYS A 98 2.25 13.17 -4.92
CA CYS A 98 2.97 13.13 -3.64
C CYS A 98 2.98 14.50 -2.94
N LEU A 99 3.29 15.57 -3.69
CA LEU A 99 3.27 16.95 -3.20
C LEU A 99 1.88 17.35 -2.70
N ASN A 100 0.84 17.11 -3.50
CA ASN A 100 -0.54 17.44 -3.15
C ASN A 100 -1.02 16.67 -1.92
N TYR A 101 -0.76 15.36 -1.89
CA TYR A 101 -1.17 14.48 -0.80
C TYR A 101 -0.50 14.86 0.53
N LEU A 102 0.80 15.21 0.50
CA LEU A 102 1.54 15.65 1.68
C LEU A 102 1.34 17.13 2.03
N GLY A 103 0.57 17.88 1.24
CA GLY A 103 0.27 19.28 1.48
C GLY A 103 1.50 20.18 1.30
N VAL A 104 2.19 20.04 0.17
CA VAL A 104 3.40 20.81 -0.15
C VAL A 104 3.21 21.61 -1.43
N SER A 105 3.58 22.89 -1.37
CA SER A 105 3.63 23.76 -2.55
C SER A 105 5.07 24.08 -2.91
N VAL A 106 5.40 24.00 -4.19
CA VAL A 106 6.74 24.29 -4.71
C VAL A 106 6.82 25.75 -5.13
N ILE A 107 7.77 26.49 -4.57
CA ILE A 107 8.05 27.88 -4.91
C ILE A 107 9.42 27.93 -5.59
N ASN A 108 9.43 28.29 -6.88
CA ASN A 108 10.65 28.50 -7.65
C ASN A 108 11.00 29.99 -7.64
N HIS A 109 12.12 30.35 -7.00
CA HIS A 109 12.62 31.72 -7.06
C HIS A 109 13.45 31.90 -8.33
N CYS A 110 12.89 32.61 -9.31
CA CYS A 110 13.52 32.86 -10.63
C CYS A 110 14.88 33.57 -10.52
N GLU A 111 15.06 34.44 -9.52
CA GLU A 111 16.27 35.25 -9.37
C GLU A 111 17.51 34.43 -8.97
N ASN A 112 17.31 33.33 -8.21
CA ASN A 112 18.40 32.59 -7.57
C ASN A 112 18.40 31.09 -7.91
N ASN A 113 17.58 30.65 -8.86
CA ASN A 113 17.31 29.23 -9.19
C ASN A 113 17.09 28.36 -7.94
N LYS A 114 16.49 28.95 -6.90
CA LYS A 114 16.31 28.29 -5.62
C LYS A 114 14.88 27.79 -5.54
N THR A 115 14.72 26.48 -5.50
CA THR A 115 13.44 25.85 -5.21
C THR A 115 13.26 25.67 -3.71
N VAL A 116 12.12 26.13 -3.19
CA VAL A 116 11.72 26.01 -1.79
C VAL A 116 10.40 25.27 -1.72
N TYR A 117 10.29 24.33 -0.79
CA TYR A 117 9.09 23.52 -0.58
C TYR A 117 8.36 24.09 0.63
N LEU A 118 7.23 24.74 0.38
CA LEU A 118 6.37 25.34 1.40
C LEU A 118 5.42 24.27 1.96
N LEU A 119 5.39 24.13 3.28
CA LEU A 119 4.53 23.21 4.00
C LEU A 119 3.20 23.89 4.30
N LEU A 120 2.10 23.36 3.74
CA LEU A 120 0.76 23.89 3.98
C LEU A 120 0.24 23.53 5.37
N ASN A 121 0.75 22.44 5.94
CA ASN A 121 0.51 22.03 7.32
C ASN A 121 1.83 21.61 7.98
N ALA A 122 2.38 22.49 8.84
CA ALA A 122 3.64 22.24 9.53
C ALA A 122 3.53 21.20 10.64
N ASP A 123 2.32 20.91 11.12
CA ASP A 123 2.04 19.93 12.18
C ASP A 123 1.72 18.54 11.62
N ALA A 124 1.79 18.37 10.29
CA ALA A 124 1.53 17.09 9.66
C ALA A 124 2.54 16.02 10.13
N TYR A 125 2.04 14.80 10.35
CA TYR A 125 2.84 13.71 10.91
C TYR A 125 4.16 13.46 10.18
N TRP A 126 4.20 13.60 8.85
CA TRP A 126 5.40 13.35 8.07
C TRP A 126 6.49 14.41 8.30
N VAL A 127 6.13 15.64 8.72
CA VAL A 127 7.06 16.75 8.94
C VAL A 127 8.01 16.46 10.10
N LYS A 128 7.61 15.62 11.06
CA LYS A 128 8.48 15.19 12.17
C LYS A 128 9.75 14.45 11.72
N HIS A 129 9.77 13.96 10.48
CA HIS A 129 10.96 13.34 9.88
C HIS A 129 11.96 14.38 9.34
N ILE A 130 11.64 15.67 9.42
CA ILE A 130 12.55 16.78 9.15
C ILE A 130 13.00 17.35 10.50
N SER A 131 14.31 17.35 10.74
CA SER A 131 14.86 17.99 11.94
C SER A 131 14.53 19.48 11.97
N ASP A 132 14.19 20.02 13.13
CA ASP A 132 13.78 21.42 13.28
C ASP A 132 14.78 22.45 12.73
N HIS A 133 16.08 22.14 12.82
CA HIS A 133 17.15 22.99 12.27
C HIS A 133 17.15 23.07 10.73
N ASN A 134 16.49 22.13 10.05
CA ASN A 134 16.36 22.10 8.60
C ASN A 134 15.09 22.81 8.10
N LEU A 135 14.19 23.19 9.02
CA LEU A 135 12.98 23.94 8.70
C LEU A 135 13.27 25.44 8.73
N GLN A 136 12.85 26.13 7.68
CA GLN A 136 12.86 27.58 7.58
C GLN A 136 11.49 28.10 8.00
N ARG A 137 11.44 28.94 9.05
CA ARG A 137 10.21 29.53 9.56
C ARG A 137 10.22 31.04 9.34
N LYS A 138 9.23 31.56 8.62
CA LYS A 138 9.01 33.00 8.41
C LYS A 138 7.57 33.34 8.81
N GLY A 139 7.40 33.80 10.05
CA GLY A 139 6.07 33.96 10.64
C GLY A 139 5.36 32.60 10.73
N ARG A 140 4.18 32.49 10.12
CA ARG A 140 3.41 31.23 10.04
C ARG A 140 3.84 30.30 8.92
N LEU A 141 4.68 30.76 7.99
CA LEU A 141 5.12 29.95 6.86
C LEU A 141 6.29 29.07 7.28
N VAL A 142 6.17 27.77 7.03
CA VAL A 142 7.22 26.79 7.26
C VAL A 142 7.62 26.18 5.93
N SER A 143 8.93 26.11 5.67
CA SER A 143 9.46 25.54 4.43
C SER A 143 10.71 24.71 4.66
N CYS A 144 11.05 23.89 3.66
CA CYS A 144 12.26 23.07 3.66
C CYS A 144 12.90 23.08 2.26
N LYS A 145 14.13 22.55 2.14
CA LYS A 145 14.74 22.36 0.81
C LYS A 145 14.25 21.02 0.22
N PRO A 146 14.33 20.84 -1.10
CA PRO A 146 13.81 19.65 -1.78
C PRO A 146 14.34 18.34 -1.22
N LYS A 147 15.64 18.28 -0.86
CA LYS A 147 16.26 17.07 -0.27
C LYS A 147 15.67 16.68 1.09
N GLN A 148 15.30 17.64 1.95
CA GLN A 148 14.69 17.31 3.23
C GLN A 148 13.25 16.85 3.06
N PHE A 149 12.51 17.46 2.14
CA PHE A 149 11.20 16.95 1.75
C PHE A 149 11.30 15.52 1.24
N ALA A 150 12.20 15.25 0.29
CA ALA A 150 12.36 13.93 -0.32
C ALA A 150 12.59 12.84 0.74
N HIS A 151 13.54 13.06 1.65
CA HIS A 151 13.82 12.14 2.75
C HIS A 151 12.62 11.93 3.69
N ALA A 152 11.93 13.00 4.08
CA ALA A 152 10.79 12.90 4.99
C ALA A 152 9.58 12.22 4.33
N ALA A 153 9.33 12.50 3.06
CA ALA A 153 8.32 11.84 2.25
C ALA A 153 8.65 10.35 2.07
N GLN A 154 9.91 10.00 1.81
CA GLN A 154 10.34 8.59 1.76
C GLN A 154 10.08 7.89 3.09
N CYS A 155 10.45 8.50 4.23
CA CYS A 155 10.15 7.95 5.55
C CYS A 155 8.65 7.69 5.75
N TYR A 156 7.80 8.65 5.35
CA TYR A 156 6.35 8.52 5.45
C TYR A 156 5.80 7.38 4.58
N TRP A 157 6.18 7.35 3.30
CA TRP A 157 5.71 6.32 2.37
C TRP A 157 6.24 4.93 2.74
N SER A 158 7.49 4.82 3.22
CA SER A 158 8.03 3.55 3.73
C SER A 158 7.20 3.06 4.91
N SER A 159 6.92 3.92 5.88
CA SER A 159 6.11 3.57 7.06
C SER A 159 4.69 3.16 6.66
N THR A 160 4.09 3.88 5.71
CA THR A 160 2.75 3.60 5.18
C THR A 160 2.72 2.24 4.47
N MET A 161 3.65 2.00 3.56
CA MET A 161 3.79 0.77 2.79
C MET A 161 4.00 -0.45 3.71
N LEU A 162 4.82 -0.31 4.75
CA LEU A 162 5.01 -1.33 5.80
C LEU A 162 3.73 -1.59 6.61
N SER A 163 3.04 -0.54 7.02
CA SER A 163 1.79 -0.66 7.79
C SER A 163 0.70 -1.36 6.98
N VAL A 164 0.47 -0.93 5.74
CA VAL A 164 -0.56 -1.52 4.88
C VAL A 164 -0.22 -2.97 4.55
N GLY A 165 1.02 -3.29 4.19
CA GLY A 165 1.35 -4.69 3.87
C GLY A 165 1.37 -5.60 5.09
N ARG A 166 1.63 -5.08 6.29
CA ARG A 166 1.38 -5.84 7.53
C ARG A 166 -0.10 -6.21 7.65
N LEU A 167 -1.01 -5.27 7.46
CA LEU A 167 -2.46 -5.56 7.50
C LEU A 167 -2.86 -6.59 6.44
N VAL A 168 -2.26 -6.53 5.25
CA VAL A 168 -2.45 -7.56 4.20
C VAL A 168 -1.97 -8.94 4.68
N LEU A 169 -0.76 -9.03 5.26
CA LEU A 169 -0.21 -10.28 5.79
C LEU A 169 -1.05 -10.85 6.93
N GLU A 170 -1.43 -10.02 7.91
CA GLU A 170 -2.32 -10.40 9.01
C GLU A 170 -3.66 -10.91 8.48
N LYS A 171 -4.22 -10.24 7.47
CA LYS A 171 -5.48 -10.64 6.86
C LYS A 171 -5.39 -11.98 6.15
N LEU A 172 -4.34 -12.17 5.34
CA LEU A 172 -4.12 -13.43 4.62
C LEU A 172 -3.85 -14.59 5.59
N LYS A 173 -3.06 -14.36 6.65
CA LYS A 173 -2.81 -15.34 7.70
C LYS A 173 -4.11 -15.77 8.39
N ALA A 174 -4.94 -14.81 8.80
CA ALA A 174 -6.22 -15.12 9.44
C ALA A 174 -7.19 -15.86 8.50
N VAL A 175 -7.13 -15.61 7.19
CA VAL A 175 -7.91 -16.36 6.19
C VAL A 175 -7.39 -17.79 6.04
N HIS A 176 -6.06 -17.96 6.03
CA HIS A 176 -5.41 -19.26 5.96
C HIS A 176 -5.69 -20.14 7.19
N GLU A 177 -5.51 -19.61 8.39
CA GLU A 177 -5.80 -20.30 9.66
C GLU A 177 -7.27 -20.74 9.72
N PHE A 178 -8.20 -19.83 9.40
CA PHE A 178 -9.62 -20.16 9.32
C PHE A 178 -9.92 -21.26 8.29
N SER A 179 -9.19 -21.25 7.16
CA SER A 179 -9.34 -22.27 6.12
C SER A 179 -8.86 -23.66 6.59
N GLN A 180 -7.79 -23.72 7.38
CA GLN A 180 -7.29 -24.96 7.97
C GLN A 180 -8.25 -25.49 9.05
N GLU A 181 -8.67 -24.64 9.99
CA GLU A 181 -9.57 -25.01 11.10
C GLU A 181 -10.89 -25.60 10.59
N ASN A 182 -11.38 -25.12 9.45
CA ASN A 182 -12.64 -25.56 8.86
C ASN A 182 -12.45 -26.62 7.76
N SER A 183 -11.23 -27.18 7.60
CA SER A 183 -10.91 -28.23 6.61
C SER A 183 -11.34 -27.88 5.18
N LEU A 184 -11.17 -26.62 4.80
CA LEU A 184 -11.65 -26.13 3.51
C LEU A 184 -10.70 -26.49 2.37
N HIS A 185 -11.19 -26.34 1.14
CA HIS A 185 -10.51 -26.80 -0.07
C HIS A 185 -9.05 -26.30 -0.15
N LEU A 186 -8.15 -27.18 -0.60
CA LEU A 186 -6.70 -26.91 -0.70
C LEU A 186 -6.37 -25.63 -1.47
N GLU A 187 -7.22 -25.25 -2.44
CA GLU A 187 -7.08 -24.03 -3.24
C GLU A 187 -7.17 -22.74 -2.40
N CYS A 188 -8.04 -22.68 -1.38
CA CYS A 188 -8.14 -21.53 -0.47
C CYS A 188 -6.86 -21.34 0.36
N GLN A 189 -6.33 -22.47 0.86
CA GLN A 189 -5.13 -22.51 1.69
C GLN A 189 -3.90 -22.13 0.84
N ALA A 190 -3.73 -22.80 -0.31
CA ALA A 190 -2.61 -22.56 -1.21
C ALA A 190 -2.58 -21.12 -1.75
N LEU A 191 -3.74 -20.57 -2.14
CA LEU A 191 -3.80 -19.20 -2.66
C LEU A 191 -3.42 -18.16 -1.59
N SER A 192 -3.86 -18.36 -0.34
CA SER A 192 -3.51 -17.48 0.78
C SER A 192 -2.01 -17.50 1.04
N LEU A 193 -1.38 -18.68 1.05
CA LEU A 193 0.07 -18.84 1.22
C LEU A 193 0.87 -18.20 0.08
N VAL A 194 0.44 -18.37 -1.19
CA VAL A 194 1.09 -17.73 -2.35
C VAL A 194 1.10 -16.21 -2.20
N HIS A 195 0.00 -15.61 -1.76
CA HIS A 195 -0.07 -14.18 -1.54
C HIS A 195 0.72 -13.72 -0.32
N ILE A 196 0.76 -14.49 0.78
CA ILE A 196 1.63 -14.21 1.95
C ILE A 196 3.09 -14.13 1.49
N TYR A 197 3.55 -15.12 0.73
CA TYR A 197 4.90 -15.14 0.19
C TYR A 197 5.16 -13.94 -0.73
N GLY A 198 4.26 -13.66 -1.67
CA GLY A 198 4.42 -12.54 -2.59
C GLY A 198 4.53 -11.18 -1.88
N VAL A 199 3.74 -10.98 -0.82
CA VAL A 199 3.80 -9.76 0.00
C VAL A 199 5.10 -9.72 0.81
N ALA A 200 5.42 -10.78 1.56
CA ALA A 200 6.63 -10.83 2.39
C ALA A 200 7.91 -10.66 1.57
N LYS A 201 8.01 -11.36 0.43
CA LYS A 201 9.12 -11.24 -0.52
C LYS A 201 9.31 -9.80 -1.01
N SER A 202 8.22 -9.10 -1.32
CA SER A 202 8.29 -7.71 -1.80
C SER A 202 8.90 -6.75 -0.77
N PHE A 203 8.74 -7.04 0.53
CA PHE A 203 9.39 -6.27 1.58
C PHE A 203 10.88 -6.55 1.70
N ILE A 204 11.28 -7.81 1.57
CA ILE A 204 12.69 -8.23 1.69
C ILE A 204 13.51 -7.72 0.51
N GLU A 205 12.94 -7.77 -0.70
CA GLU A 205 13.65 -7.41 -1.93
C GLU A 205 13.65 -5.90 -2.22
N SER A 206 12.75 -5.13 -1.61
CA SER A 206 12.67 -3.69 -1.87
C SER A 206 13.84 -2.93 -1.26
N LYS A 207 14.40 -2.03 -2.06
CA LYS A 207 15.45 -1.09 -1.67
C LYS A 207 14.89 0.21 -1.07
N ASP A 208 13.58 0.40 -1.18
CA ASP A 208 12.90 1.68 -0.90
C ASP A 208 12.56 1.86 0.59
N PHE A 209 12.71 0.82 1.40
CA PHE A 209 12.47 0.87 2.83
C PHE A 209 13.70 1.39 3.59
N LEU A 210 13.64 2.66 4.01
CA LEU A 210 14.72 3.31 4.75
C LEU A 210 14.99 2.69 6.14
N HIS A 211 14.03 1.96 6.72
CA HIS A 211 14.15 1.32 8.03
C HIS A 211 13.89 -0.18 7.93
N LYS A 212 14.93 -0.98 7.68
CA LYS A 212 14.86 -2.46 7.59
C LYS A 212 14.64 -3.19 8.91
N ASN A 213 14.31 -2.49 10.00
CA ASN A 213 14.12 -3.10 11.32
C ASN A 213 12.88 -4.04 11.42
N HIS A 214 12.21 -4.36 10.32
CA HIS A 214 11.05 -5.24 10.24
C HIS A 214 11.38 -6.70 9.84
N ASP A 215 12.65 -7.02 9.63
CA ASP A 215 13.11 -8.34 9.15
C ASP A 215 12.55 -9.49 10.00
N LYS A 216 12.58 -9.42 11.33
CA LYS A 216 12.15 -10.56 12.18
C LYS A 216 10.69 -10.94 12.03
N VAL A 217 9.79 -9.95 11.90
CA VAL A 217 8.35 -10.21 11.75
C VAL A 217 8.05 -10.75 10.35
N LEU A 218 8.70 -10.20 9.33
CA LEU A 218 8.56 -10.63 7.94
C LEU A 218 9.11 -12.03 7.71
N HIS A 219 10.26 -12.37 8.32
CA HIS A 219 10.81 -13.72 8.32
C HIS A 219 9.86 -14.73 8.98
N GLY A 220 9.21 -14.37 10.09
CA GLY A 220 8.19 -15.23 10.70
C GLY A 220 7.02 -15.59 9.77
N TYR A 221 6.63 -14.69 8.85
CA TYR A 221 5.62 -15.03 7.82
C TYR A 221 6.14 -15.96 6.73
N LEU A 222 7.45 -15.94 6.44
CA LEU A 222 8.07 -16.88 5.53
C LEU A 222 8.26 -18.25 6.15
N ASP A 223 8.60 -18.31 7.44
CA ASP A 223 8.77 -19.57 8.17
C ASP A 223 7.45 -20.36 8.26
N LEU A 224 6.32 -19.65 8.48
CA LEU A 224 4.97 -20.24 8.42
C LEU A 224 4.71 -21.00 7.10
N MET A 225 5.27 -20.54 5.99
CA MET A 225 5.12 -21.20 4.69
C MET A 225 5.94 -22.50 4.63
N VAL A 226 7.17 -22.49 5.14
CA VAL A 226 8.05 -23.67 5.10
C VAL A 226 7.47 -24.81 5.94
N ASP A 227 6.95 -24.47 7.11
CA ASP A 227 6.32 -25.44 8.02
C ASP A 227 5.03 -26.02 7.41
N ASP A 228 4.16 -25.19 6.82
CA ASP A 228 2.90 -25.68 6.25
C ASP A 228 3.07 -26.39 4.90
N PHE A 229 3.99 -25.97 4.03
CA PHE A 229 4.26 -26.70 2.79
C PHE A 229 4.91 -28.05 3.07
N SER A 230 5.83 -28.12 4.05
CA SER A 230 6.45 -29.39 4.42
C SER A 230 5.44 -30.35 5.07
N GLY A 231 4.54 -29.85 5.92
CA GLY A 231 3.43 -30.62 6.48
C GLY A 231 2.46 -31.16 5.42
N ASN A 232 2.03 -30.31 4.48
CA ASN A 232 1.09 -30.68 3.43
C ASN A 232 1.67 -31.70 2.42
N ILE A 233 2.98 -31.63 2.14
CA ILE A 233 3.68 -32.62 1.29
C ILE A 233 3.78 -33.98 1.99
N VAL A 234 3.97 -34.01 3.32
CA VAL A 234 4.06 -35.25 4.10
C VAL A 234 2.71 -35.95 4.21
N SER A 235 1.60 -35.20 4.31
CA SER A 235 0.24 -35.75 4.31
C SER A 235 -0.29 -36.22 2.95
N LEU A 236 0.49 -36.03 1.87
CA LEU A 236 0.20 -36.53 0.51
C LEU A 236 0.94 -37.84 0.18
N LYS A 237 1.59 -38.49 1.16
CA LYS A 237 2.16 -39.84 1.05
C LYS A 237 1.37 -40.84 1.88
#